data_AF-A0A920RGW0-F1
#
_entry.id   AF-A0A920RGW0-F1
#
_cell.length_a   1.000
_cell.length_b   1.000
_cell.length_c   1.000
_cell.angle_alpha   90.00
_cell.angle_beta   90.00
_cell.angle_gamma   90.00
#
_symmetry.space_group_name_H-M   'P 1'
#
loop_
_entity.id
_entity.type
_entity.pdbx_description
1 polymer ?
#
loop_
_entity_poly.entity_id
_entity_poly.type
_entity_poly.pdbx_seq_one_letter_code
_entity_poly.pdbx_strand_id
1 'polypeptide(L)'
;MRLIILLSMVVFSNALTVVYIRQENRDVFREVVAREEQRDRLNSEWGQLQVEQATWARHDRVEMVAKRDLHMIAPSLADVMVVQLRERY
;
A
#
# COMPACT_ATOMS: atom_id res chain seq x y z
N MET A 1 -45.48 -11.23 42.84
CA MET A 1 -45.03 -12.37 42.00
C MET A 1 -45.03 -12.05 40.50
N ARG A 2 -46.17 -11.67 39.88
CA ARG A 2 -46.27 -11.42 38.43
C ARG A 2 -45.26 -10.41 37.86
N LEU A 3 -45.05 -9.29 38.55
CA LEU A 3 -44.09 -8.25 38.14
C LEU A 3 -42.64 -8.74 38.15
N ILE A 4 -42.27 -9.53 39.17
CA ILE A 4 -40.91 -10.08 39.30
C ILE A 4 -40.63 -11.02 38.13
N ILE A 5 -41.59 -11.88 37.78
CA ILE A 5 -41.46 -12.80 36.65
C ILE A 5 -41.30 -12.04 35.32
N LEU A 6 -42.08 -10.97 35.11
CA LEU A 6 -41.93 -10.11 33.93
C LEU A 6 -40.55 -9.46 33.86
N LEU A 7 -40.08 -8.87 34.96
CA LEU A 7 -38.75 -8.25 35.03
C LEU A 7 -37.64 -9.27 34.80
N SER A 8 -37.74 -10.47 35.38
CA SER A 8 -36.79 -11.55 35.15
C SER A 8 -36.74 -11.96 33.67
N MET A 9 -37.88 -12.07 33.00
CA MET A 9 -37.91 -12.37 31.55
C MET A 9 -37.27 -11.25 30.72
N VAL A 10 -37.54 -9.99 31.07
CA VAL A 10 -36.92 -8.85 30.37
C VAL A 10 -35.40 -8.88 30.52
N VAL A 11 -34.89 -9.04 31.74
CA VAL A 11 -33.43 -9.10 32.00
C VAL A 11 -32.80 -10.31 31.29
N PHE A 12 -33.46 -11.47 31.31
CA PHE A 12 -32.98 -12.66 30.63
C PHE A 12 -32.90 -12.47 29.11
N SER A 13 -33.96 -11.90 28.50
CA SER A 13 -33.97 -11.58 27.07
C SER A 13 -32.87 -10.58 26.70
N ASN A 14 -32.63 -9.57 27.54
CA ASN A 14 -31.55 -8.60 27.33
C ASN A 14 -30.17 -9.26 27.34
N ALA A 15 -29.90 -10.13 28.32
CA ALA A 15 -28.65 -10.87 28.40
C ALA A 15 -28.40 -11.72 27.14
N LEU A 16 -29.44 -12.40 26.64
CA LEU A 16 -29.33 -13.20 25.42
C LEU A 16 -29.06 -12.34 24.18
N THR A 17 -29.76 -11.21 24.05
CA THR A 17 -29.56 -10.26 22.94
C THR A 17 -28.15 -9.69 22.93
N VAL A 18 -27.57 -9.36 24.09
CA VAL A 18 -26.19 -8.86 24.17
C VAL A 18 -25.19 -9.92 23.68
N VAL A 19 -25.37 -11.18 24.08
CA VAL A 19 -24.51 -12.28 23.62
C VAL A 19 -24.64 -12.47 22.10
N TYR A 20 -25.88 -12.43 21.58
CA TYR A 20 -26.15 -12.54 20.15
C TYR A 20 -25.45 -11.41 19.36
N ILE A 21 -25.66 -10.15 19.76
CA ILE A 21 -25.05 -8.99 19.11
C ILE A 21 -23.52 -9.06 19.18
N ARG A 22 -22.95 -9.55 20.29
CA ARG A 22 -21.50 -9.73 20.42
C ARG A 22 -20.96 -10.78 19.44
N GLN A 23 -21.69 -11.88 19.24
CA GLN A 23 -21.29 -12.91 18.30
C GLN A 23 -21.38 -12.40 16.85
N GLU A 24 -22.48 -11.74 16.49
CA GLU A 24 -22.65 -11.14 15.16
C GLU A 24 -21.54 -10.12 14.86
N ASN A 25 -21.24 -9.23 15.83
CA ASN A 25 -20.14 -8.28 15.69
C ASN A 25 -18.79 -8.96 15.48
N ARG A 26 -18.54 -10.10 16.15
CA ARG A 26 -17.31 -10.86 15.96
C ARG A 26 -17.21 -11.37 14.53
N ASP A 27 -18.32 -11.79 13.94
CA ASP A 27 -18.34 -12.37 12.61
C ASP A 27 -18.09 -11.30 11.55
N VAL A 28 -18.79 -10.16 11.63
CA VAL A 28 -18.56 -8.98 10.78
C VAL A 28 -17.15 -8.45 10.93
N PHE A 29 -16.63 -8.35 12.16
CA PHE A 29 -15.27 -7.86 12.42
C PHE A 29 -14.21 -8.76 11.79
N ARG A 30 -14.41 -10.09 11.79
CA ARG A 30 -13.48 -11.02 11.12
C ARG A 30 -13.37 -10.75 9.63
N GLU A 31 -14.47 -10.40 8.96
CA GLU A 31 -14.43 -10.07 7.54
C GLU A 31 -13.61 -8.81 7.29
N VAL A 32 -13.81 -7.77 8.11
CA VAL A 32 -13.02 -6.53 8.02
C VAL A 32 -11.53 -6.82 8.18
N VAL A 33 -11.14 -7.56 9.23
CA VAL A 33 -9.74 -7.91 9.47
C VAL A 33 -9.15 -8.69 8.31
N ALA A 34 -9.88 -9.66 7.75
CA ALA A 34 -9.39 -10.45 6.61
C ALA A 34 -9.11 -9.58 5.38
N ARG A 35 -9.94 -8.55 5.12
CA ARG A 35 -9.72 -7.59 4.02
C ARG A 35 -8.55 -6.66 4.30
N GLU A 36 -8.38 -6.20 5.53
CA GLU A 36 -7.23 -5.39 5.93
C GLU A 36 -5.92 -6.18 5.78
N GLU A 37 -5.87 -7.42 6.23
CA GLU A 37 -4.70 -8.30 6.04
C GLU A 37 -4.37 -8.53 4.56
N GLN A 38 -5.37 -8.62 3.69
CA GLN A 38 -5.14 -8.71 2.24
C GLN A 38 -4.57 -7.41 1.69
N ARG A 39 -5.15 -6.26 2.06
CA ARG A 39 -4.66 -4.94 1.66
C ARG A 39 -3.21 -4.73 2.09
N ASP A 40 -2.91 -5.06 3.34
CA ASP A 40 -1.59 -4.81 3.92
C ASP A 40 -0.52 -5.70 3.25
N ARG A 41 -0.85 -6.96 2.95
CA ARG A 41 0.01 -7.84 2.13
C ARG A 41 0.31 -7.25 0.76
N LEU A 42 -0.72 -6.82 0.03
CA LEU A 42 -0.55 -6.20 -1.28
C LEU A 42 0.28 -4.91 -1.20
N ASN A 43 0.10 -4.12 -0.15
CA ASN A 43 0.87 -2.89 0.05
C ASN A 43 2.36 -3.18 0.33
N SER A 44 2.65 -4.23 1.10
CA SER A 44 4.03 -4.70 1.31
C SER A 44 4.67 -5.19 0.00
N GLU A 45 3.97 -6.03 -0.78
CA GLU A 45 4.45 -6.50 -2.09
C GLU A 45 4.69 -5.33 -3.04
N TRP A 46 3.76 -4.37 -3.09
CA TRP A 46 3.91 -3.17 -3.90
C TRP A 46 5.15 -2.36 -3.50
N GLY A 47 5.38 -2.18 -2.20
CA GLY A 47 6.59 -1.51 -1.70
C GLY A 47 7.88 -2.21 -2.14
N GLN A 48 7.90 -3.55 -2.13
CA GLN A 48 9.05 -4.33 -2.62
C GLN A 48 9.26 -4.11 -4.12
N LEU A 49 8.19 -4.18 -4.92
CA LEU A 49 8.25 -3.94 -6.37
C LEU A 49 8.73 -2.53 -6.71
N GLN A 50 8.35 -1.51 -5.93
CA GLN A 50 8.83 -0.15 -6.12
C GLN A 50 10.35 -0.04 -5.88
N VAL A 51 10.89 -0.73 -4.87
CA VAL A 51 12.34 -0.77 -4.62
C VAL A 51 13.06 -1.51 -5.75
N GLU A 52 12.50 -2.61 -6.25
CA GLU A 52 13.03 -3.31 -7.42
C GLU A 52 13.05 -2.41 -8.65
N GLN A 53 11.94 -1.72 -8.94
CA GLN A 53 11.85 -0.79 -10.07
C GLN A 53 12.87 0.35 -9.96
N ALA A 54 13.00 0.94 -8.77
CA ALA A 54 14.01 1.97 -8.52
C ALA A 54 15.43 1.44 -8.77
N THR A 55 15.70 0.18 -8.43
CA THR A 55 16.99 -0.48 -8.70
C THR A 55 17.23 -0.66 -10.20
N TRP A 56 16.22 -1.06 -10.96
CA TRP A 56 16.32 -1.19 -12.43
C TRP A 56 16.47 0.15 -13.15
N ALA A 57 15.92 1.23 -12.59
CA ALA A 57 16.01 2.60 -13.08
C ALA A 57 17.30 3.32 -12.64
N ARG A 58 18.21 2.65 -11.90
CA ARG A 58 19.51 3.24 -11.54
C ARG A 58 20.28 3.63 -12.79
N HIS A 59 20.83 4.85 -12.76
CA HIS A 59 21.64 5.41 -13.84
C HIS A 59 22.75 4.46 -14.28
N ASP A 60 23.37 3.73 -13.34
CA ASP A 60 24.43 2.75 -13.62
C ASP A 60 24.01 1.69 -14.64
N ARG A 61 22.76 1.21 -14.59
CA ARG A 61 22.25 0.23 -15.55
C ARG A 61 21.97 0.88 -16.91
N VAL A 62 21.40 2.07 -16.91
CA VAL A 62 21.14 2.84 -18.14
C VAL A 62 22.47 3.13 -18.85
N GLU A 63 23.49 3.54 -18.11
CA GLU A 63 24.84 3.78 -18.62
C GLU A 63 25.47 2.49 -19.16
N MET A 64 25.32 1.36 -18.46
CA MET A 64 25.82 0.07 -18.93
C MET A 64 25.17 -0.36 -20.24
N VAL A 65 23.85 -0.24 -20.37
CA VAL A 65 23.12 -0.55 -21.61
C VAL A 65 23.53 0.42 -22.73
N ALA A 66 23.65 1.71 -22.44
CA ALA A 66 24.10 2.70 -23.41
C ALA A 66 25.50 2.40 -23.95
N LYS A 67 26.44 2.02 -23.08
CA LYS A 67 27.79 1.62 -23.48
C LYS A 67 27.83 0.28 -24.22
N ARG A 68 27.13 -0.73 -23.73
CA ARG A 68 27.25 -2.11 -24.22
C ARG A 68 26.41 -2.38 -25.46
N ASP A 69 25.15 -1.94 -25.45
CA ASP A 69 24.18 -2.31 -26.50
C ASP A 69 24.09 -1.21 -27.57
N LEU A 70 24.22 0.07 -27.17
CA LEU A 70 24.18 1.22 -28.09
C LEU A 70 25.57 1.75 -28.48
N HIS A 71 26.65 1.18 -27.93
CA HIS A 71 28.04 1.59 -28.18
C HIS A 71 28.29 3.09 -27.94
N MET A 72 27.52 3.71 -27.05
CA MET A 72 27.65 5.12 -26.73
C MET A 72 28.95 5.37 -25.94
N ILE A 73 29.63 6.45 -26.28
CA ILE A 73 30.88 6.88 -25.66
C ILE A 73 30.62 8.24 -25.00
N ALA A 74 31.17 8.46 -23.81
CA ALA A 74 31.08 9.77 -23.18
C ALA A 74 31.87 10.79 -24.02
N PRO A 75 31.27 11.94 -24.39
CA PRO A 75 31.96 12.97 -25.15
C PRO A 75 33.15 13.51 -24.35
N SER A 76 34.24 13.85 -25.05
CA SER A 76 35.39 14.50 -24.42
C SER A 76 35.09 15.98 -24.18
N LEU A 77 35.88 16.66 -23.35
CA LEU A 77 35.74 18.10 -23.12
C LEU A 77 35.85 18.94 -24.41
N ALA A 78 36.50 18.42 -25.44
CA ALA A 78 36.62 19.07 -26.75
C ALA A 78 35.32 18.97 -27.58
N ASP A 79 34.44 18.01 -27.26
CA ASP A 79 33.19 17.74 -27.99
C ASP A 79 31.98 18.47 -27.40
N VAL A 80 32.15 19.17 -26.27
CA VAL A 80 31.08 19.88 -25.55
C VAL A 80 31.15 21.38 -25.84
N MET A 81 30.17 21.89 -26.60
CA MET A 81 29.96 23.34 -26.75
C MET A 81 28.80 23.81 -25.87
N VAL A 82 29.09 24.71 -24.94
CA VAL A 82 28.07 25.41 -24.15
C VAL A 82 27.53 26.57 -24.97
N VAL A 83 26.29 26.44 -25.45
CA VAL A 83 25.61 27.52 -26.17
C VAL A 83 24.94 28.44 -25.15
N GLN A 84 25.43 29.68 -25.02
CA GLN A 84 24.70 30.71 -24.29
C GLN A 84 23.56 31.23 -25.16
N LEU A 85 22.32 30.94 -24.76
CA LEU A 85 21.15 31.52 -25.38
C LEU A 85 21.13 33.01 -25.05
N ARG A 86 21.51 33.86 -26.01
CA ARG A 86 21.41 35.31 -25.87
C ARG A 86 19.93 35.67 -25.80
N GLU A 87 19.42 35.93 -24.60
CA GLU A 87 18.11 36.57 -24.43
C GLU A 87 18.15 37.91 -25.16
N ARG A 88 17.39 37.97 -26.25
CA ARG A 88 17.28 39.12 -27.11
C ARG A 88 16.08 39.92 -26.56
N TYR A 89 16.36 40.91 -25.71
CA TYR A 89 15.45 42.03 -25.47
C TYR A 89 15.78 43.14 -26.47
#